data_AF-A0A6P0LJQ3-F1
#
_entry.id   AF-A0A6P0LJQ3-F1
#
_cell.length_a   1.000
_cell.length_b   1.000
_cell.length_c   1.000
_cell.angle_alpha   90.00
_cell.angle_beta   90.00
_cell.angle_gamma   90.00
#
_symmetry.space_group_name_H-M   'P 1'
#
loop_
_entity.id
_entity.type
_entity.pdbx_description
1 polymer ?
#
loop_
_entity_poly.entity_id
_entity_poly.type
_entity_poly.pdbx_seq_one_letter_code
_entity_poly.pdbx_strand_id
1 'polypeptide(L)'
;MTNNLLNSGASSLDSEQVDAQGQLPSTQDVNPSEGNSQTKRRQSATSASKIYSKVQQLQETLERHQNDRQLVILQDFPDPDALSSAWAYQLIAEQYNIQCDIVYAGTLSHQENIALVKLTGLPTKRWSVETTKNQDLSVYQGYVLIDNQGTTTQLLPIVTEANIPLIAIFDHHSSQGELK
;
A
#
# COMPACT_ATOMS: atom_id res chain seq x y z
N MET A 1 51.70 -43.58 -27.21
CA MET A 1 53.04 -43.01 -26.96
C MET A 1 52.82 -41.52 -26.71
N THR A 2 52.73 -41.10 -25.43
CA THR A 2 53.75 -40.33 -24.67
C THR A 2 53.88 -38.87 -25.16
N ASN A 3 53.98 -37.80 -24.35
CA ASN A 3 54.02 -37.59 -22.90
C ASN A 3 53.82 -36.08 -22.61
N ASN A 4 53.48 -35.77 -21.36
CA ASN A 4 53.57 -34.48 -20.67
C ASN A 4 54.89 -33.71 -20.88
N LEU A 5 54.87 -32.38 -20.70
CA LEU A 5 55.97 -31.64 -20.06
C LEU A 5 55.46 -30.44 -19.22
N LEU A 6 55.82 -30.48 -17.94
CA LEU A 6 55.76 -29.42 -16.93
C LEU A 6 57.08 -28.62 -16.91
N ASN A 7 57.04 -27.34 -16.53
CA ASN A 7 57.99 -26.67 -15.59
C ASN A 7 57.55 -25.19 -15.46
N SER A 8 57.20 -24.63 -14.29
CA SER A 8 57.92 -24.37 -13.03
C SER A 8 58.85 -23.14 -13.06
N GLY A 9 58.75 -22.32 -12.01
CA GLY A 9 59.59 -21.15 -11.75
C GLY A 9 59.11 -20.41 -10.50
N ALA A 10 59.78 -20.65 -9.37
CA ALA A 10 59.49 -20.13 -8.03
C ALA A 10 60.62 -19.24 -7.49
N SER A 11 60.33 -18.60 -6.35
CA SER A 11 61.21 -17.88 -5.39
C SER A 11 61.57 -16.43 -5.77
N SER A 12 61.74 -15.46 -4.85
CA SER A 12 62.06 -15.52 -3.41
C SER A 12 61.61 -14.26 -2.64
N LEU A 13 61.61 -14.39 -1.31
CA LEU A 13 61.33 -13.41 -0.25
C LEU A 13 62.37 -12.28 -0.18
N ASP A 14 61.99 -11.12 0.39
CA ASP A 14 62.74 -10.51 1.49
C ASP A 14 61.92 -9.47 2.28
N SER A 15 62.29 -9.35 3.54
CA SER A 15 61.61 -8.73 4.67
C SER A 15 62.24 -7.40 5.09
N GLU A 16 61.43 -6.45 5.57
CA GLU A 16 61.91 -5.35 6.43
C GLU A 16 60.91 -5.08 7.58
N GLN A 17 61.43 -5.17 8.81
CA GLN A 17 60.83 -4.68 10.05
C GLN A 17 61.27 -3.24 10.29
N VAL A 18 60.38 -2.37 10.81
CA VAL A 18 60.79 -1.18 11.56
C VAL A 18 59.82 -0.90 12.72
N ASP A 19 60.41 -0.46 13.82
CA ASP A 19 59.98 -0.39 15.21
C ASP A 19 58.82 0.56 15.59
N ALA A 20 58.34 0.27 16.81
CA ALA A 20 57.33 0.95 17.61
C ALA A 20 57.68 2.40 18.04
N GLN A 21 56.65 3.23 18.19
CA GLN A 21 56.34 4.08 19.36
C GLN A 21 55.19 5.06 19.05
N GLY A 22 54.14 5.10 19.89
CA GLY A 22 53.14 6.18 19.81
C GLY A 22 51.80 5.91 20.51
N GLN A 23 51.70 6.30 21.79
CA GLN A 23 50.52 6.64 22.61
C GLN A 23 49.13 6.01 22.36
N LEU A 24 48.60 5.35 23.41
CA LEU A 24 47.17 5.15 23.65
C LEU A 24 46.47 6.48 24.04
N PRO A 25 45.34 6.85 23.43
CA PRO A 25 44.46 7.87 24.00
C PRO A 25 43.49 7.24 25.00
N SER A 26 43.44 7.90 26.16
CA SER A 26 42.56 7.72 27.30
C SER A 26 41.07 7.79 27.00
N THR A 27 40.32 7.03 27.79
CA THR A 27 38.88 7.09 28.03
C THR A 27 38.34 8.52 28.16
N GLN A 28 37.30 8.82 27.39
CA GLN A 28 36.32 9.86 27.75
C GLN A 28 34.92 9.25 27.71
N ASP A 29 34.38 9.07 28.91
CA ASP A 29 32.97 8.82 29.16
C ASP A 29 32.15 9.99 28.61
N VAL A 30 31.36 9.72 27.57
CA VAL A 30 30.28 10.62 27.12
C VAL A 30 28.94 9.98 27.47
N ASN A 31 28.28 10.62 28.44
CA ASN A 31 26.96 10.33 28.97
C ASN A 31 25.95 9.83 27.93
N PRO A 32 25.10 8.83 28.25
CA PRO A 32 23.89 8.62 27.49
C PRO A 32 22.95 9.80 27.75
N SER A 33 22.56 10.49 26.68
CA SER A 33 21.54 11.52 26.73
C SER A 33 20.19 10.90 27.15
N GLU A 34 19.88 10.99 28.44
CA GLU A 34 18.54 10.80 28.97
C GLU A 34 17.63 11.93 28.46
N GLY A 35 17.05 11.74 27.27
CA GLY A 35 16.28 12.82 26.66
C GLY A 35 15.54 12.46 25.39
N ASN A 36 14.82 11.33 25.34
CA ASN A 36 13.79 11.16 24.29
C ASN A 36 12.68 10.12 24.57
N SER A 37 12.68 9.48 25.74
CA SER A 37 11.73 8.41 26.07
C SER A 37 10.31 8.93 26.29
N GLN A 38 10.16 10.15 26.81
CA GLN A 38 8.84 10.75 27.07
C GLN A 38 8.17 11.27 25.79
N THR A 39 8.92 11.85 24.85
CA THR A 39 8.39 12.38 23.59
C THR A 39 7.89 11.26 22.67
N LYS A 40 8.64 10.14 22.57
CA LYS A 40 8.20 8.96 21.80
C LYS A 40 6.94 8.30 22.39
N ARG A 41 6.82 8.19 23.72
CA ARG A 41 5.64 7.62 24.39
C ARG A 41 4.38 8.48 24.24
N ARG A 42 4.51 9.80 24.26
CA ARG A 42 3.37 10.71 24.05
C ARG A 42 2.89 10.70 22.60
N GLN A 43 3.81 10.62 21.63
CA GLN A 43 3.45 10.47 20.22
C GLN A 43 2.77 9.12 19.94
N SER A 44 3.26 8.02 20.53
CA SER A 44 2.68 6.68 20.34
C SER A 44 1.29 6.52 20.97
N ALA A 45 1.06 7.13 22.13
CA ALA A 45 -0.26 7.11 22.77
C ALA A 45 -1.30 7.93 21.97
N THR A 46 -0.86 9.04 21.37
CA THR A 46 -1.74 9.92 20.57
C THR A 46 -2.04 9.34 19.19
N SER A 47 -1.08 8.64 18.57
CA SER A 47 -1.34 7.92 17.31
C SER A 47 -2.25 6.72 17.53
N ALA A 48 -2.07 5.97 18.61
CA ALA A 48 -2.97 4.87 18.98
C ALA A 48 -4.41 5.38 19.19
N SER A 49 -4.62 6.44 19.97
CA SER A 49 -5.97 7.00 20.18
C SER A 49 -6.62 7.51 18.88
N LYS A 50 -5.82 8.09 17.97
CA LYS A 50 -6.30 8.49 16.63
C LYS A 50 -6.66 7.29 15.75
N ILE A 51 -5.93 6.17 15.84
CA ILE A 51 -6.27 4.93 15.13
C ILE A 51 -7.58 4.36 15.68
N TYR A 52 -7.72 4.25 17.01
CA TYR A 52 -8.95 3.79 17.64
C TYR A 52 -10.16 4.64 17.20
N SER A 53 -10.01 5.96 17.11
CA SER A 53 -11.11 6.82 16.66
C SER A 53 -11.44 6.64 15.17
N LYS A 54 -10.48 6.31 14.33
CA LYS A 54 -10.72 6.01 12.90
C LYS A 54 -11.37 4.65 12.69
N VAL A 55 -10.96 3.64 13.43
CA VAL A 55 -11.61 2.31 13.42
C VAL A 55 -13.06 2.45 13.86
N GLN A 56 -13.33 3.20 14.92
CA GLN A 56 -14.70 3.45 15.38
C GLN A 56 -15.54 4.22 14.33
N GLN A 57 -14.99 5.27 13.71
CA GLN A 57 -15.66 6.00 12.63
C GLN A 57 -16.00 5.08 11.44
N LEU A 58 -15.08 4.17 11.09
CA LEU A 58 -15.32 3.20 10.03
C LEU A 58 -16.44 2.23 10.42
N GLN A 59 -16.40 1.68 11.63
CA GLN A 59 -17.45 0.79 12.15
C GLN A 59 -18.83 1.48 12.11
N GLU A 60 -18.95 2.68 12.68
CA GLU A 60 -20.19 3.46 12.66
C GLU A 60 -20.67 3.77 11.23
N THR A 61 -19.74 3.92 10.29
CA THR A 61 -20.07 4.12 8.87
C THR A 61 -20.61 2.85 8.25
N LEU A 62 -19.96 1.71 8.44
CA LEU A 62 -20.43 0.42 7.92
C LEU A 62 -21.79 0.02 8.52
N GLU A 63 -22.01 0.26 9.82
CA GLU A 63 -23.30 0.02 10.48
C GLU A 63 -24.43 0.87 9.86
N ARG A 64 -24.17 2.14 9.52
CA ARG A 64 -25.17 3.01 8.86
C ARG A 64 -25.52 2.57 7.45
N HIS A 65 -24.61 1.87 6.77
CA HIS A 65 -24.77 1.42 5.39
C HIS A 65 -25.15 -0.07 5.30
N GLN A 66 -25.64 -0.67 6.39
CA GLN A 66 -26.01 -2.08 6.40
C GLN A 66 -27.05 -2.41 5.31
N ASN A 67 -26.83 -3.50 4.58
CA ASN A 67 -27.65 -3.94 3.43
C ASN A 67 -27.55 -3.08 2.16
N ASP A 68 -26.69 -2.07 2.15
CA ASP A 68 -26.41 -1.30 0.94
C ASP A 68 -25.60 -2.12 -0.07
N ARG A 69 -25.64 -1.66 -1.32
CA ARG A 69 -24.65 -2.01 -2.33
C ARG A 69 -23.73 -0.81 -2.56
N GLN A 70 -22.42 -1.07 -2.56
CA GLN A 70 -21.39 -0.06 -2.71
C GLN A 70 -20.46 -0.36 -3.89
N LEU A 71 -20.04 0.70 -4.57
CA LEU A 71 -19.06 0.63 -5.64
C LEU A 71 -17.66 0.90 -5.08
N VAL A 72 -16.74 -0.06 -5.20
CA VAL A 72 -15.36 0.09 -4.74
C VAL A 72 -14.50 0.44 -5.96
N ILE A 73 -14.02 1.68 -6.03
CA ILE A 73 -13.34 2.22 -7.21
C ILE A 73 -11.83 2.28 -6.94
N LEU A 74 -11.09 1.60 -7.80
CA LEU A 74 -9.64 1.67 -7.86
C LEU A 74 -9.15 2.72 -8.86
N GLN A 75 -7.86 3.03 -8.79
CA GLN A 75 -7.14 3.68 -9.87
C GLN A 75 -7.22 2.87 -11.18
N ASP A 76 -7.04 3.54 -12.33
CA ASP A 76 -7.19 2.92 -13.65
C ASP A 76 -6.26 1.71 -13.86
N PHE A 77 -5.06 1.75 -13.28
CA PHE A 77 -4.04 0.72 -13.37
C PHE A 77 -3.70 0.22 -11.96
N PRO A 78 -4.56 -0.61 -11.34
CA PRO A 78 -4.40 -1.00 -9.96
C PRO A 78 -3.17 -1.89 -9.76
N ASP A 79 -2.44 -1.61 -8.69
CA ASP A 79 -1.30 -2.40 -8.24
C ASP A 79 -1.73 -3.43 -7.16
N PRO A 80 -0.81 -4.27 -6.64
CA PRO A 80 -1.16 -5.24 -5.62
C PRO A 80 -1.72 -4.63 -4.32
N ASP A 81 -1.35 -3.40 -3.96
CA ASP A 81 -1.84 -2.75 -2.74
C ASP A 81 -3.31 -2.33 -2.91
N ALA A 82 -3.63 -1.65 -4.02
CA ALA A 82 -5.00 -1.30 -4.38
C ALA A 82 -5.91 -2.54 -4.44
N LEU A 83 -5.45 -3.59 -5.12
CA LEU A 83 -6.19 -4.85 -5.30
C LEU A 83 -6.46 -5.54 -3.95
N SER A 84 -5.42 -5.73 -3.15
CA SER A 84 -5.53 -6.44 -1.86
C SER A 84 -6.34 -5.63 -0.85
N SER A 85 -6.15 -4.31 -0.81
CA SER A 85 -6.90 -3.39 0.06
C SER A 85 -8.39 -3.35 -0.28
N ALA A 86 -8.75 -3.35 -1.58
CA ALA A 86 -10.16 -3.37 -1.98
C ALA A 86 -10.83 -4.69 -1.66
N TRP A 87 -10.11 -5.80 -1.82
CA TRP A 87 -10.64 -7.10 -1.43
C TRP A 87 -10.81 -7.22 0.08
N ALA A 88 -9.84 -6.72 0.85
CA ALA A 88 -9.96 -6.63 2.31
C ALA A 88 -11.16 -5.79 2.74
N TYR A 89 -11.39 -4.64 2.09
CA TYR A 89 -12.56 -3.81 2.32
C TYR A 89 -13.86 -4.58 2.06
N GLN A 90 -13.98 -5.27 0.92
CA GLN A 90 -15.15 -6.08 0.60
C GLN A 90 -15.41 -7.15 1.69
N LEU A 91 -14.38 -7.87 2.12
CA LEU A 91 -14.51 -8.91 3.15
C LEU A 91 -14.98 -8.35 4.51
N ILE A 92 -14.54 -7.13 4.86
CA ILE A 92 -15.00 -6.42 6.05
C ILE A 92 -16.45 -5.98 5.87
N ALA A 93 -16.80 -5.38 4.74
CA ALA A 93 -18.12 -4.87 4.42
C ALA A 93 -19.19 -5.99 4.39
N GLU A 94 -18.82 -7.18 3.91
CA GLU A 94 -19.68 -8.37 3.92
C GLU A 94 -20.15 -8.74 5.34
N GLN A 95 -19.37 -8.46 6.40
CA GLN A 95 -19.80 -8.69 7.78
C GLN A 95 -20.98 -7.80 8.21
N TYR A 96 -21.22 -6.71 7.47
CA TYR A 96 -22.35 -5.79 7.62
C TYR A 96 -23.41 -6.00 6.54
N ASN A 97 -23.38 -7.14 5.85
CA ASN A 97 -24.29 -7.46 4.74
C ASN A 97 -24.25 -6.42 3.60
N ILE A 98 -23.12 -5.73 3.44
CA ILE A 98 -22.90 -4.75 2.37
C ILE A 98 -22.36 -5.50 1.15
N GLN A 99 -22.99 -5.29 0.00
CA GLN A 99 -22.53 -5.88 -1.26
C GLN A 99 -21.56 -4.92 -1.94
N CYS A 100 -20.37 -5.40 -2.31
CA CYS A 100 -19.38 -4.57 -3.01
C CYS A 100 -19.13 -5.08 -4.43
N ASP A 101 -19.03 -4.15 -5.38
CA ASP A 101 -18.44 -4.40 -6.70
C ASP A 101 -17.11 -3.66 -6.80
N ILE A 102 -16.00 -4.39 -6.96
CA ILE A 102 -14.67 -3.81 -7.12
C ILE A 102 -14.40 -3.54 -8.59
N VAL A 103 -14.14 -2.28 -8.95
CA VAL A 103 -14.03 -1.82 -10.34
C VAL A 103 -12.80 -0.96 -10.62
N TYR A 104 -12.33 -1.01 -11.86
CA TYR A 104 -11.26 -0.16 -12.42
C TYR A 104 -11.50 0.09 -13.92
N ALA A 105 -11.02 1.20 -14.49
CA ALA A 105 -11.27 1.53 -15.91
C ALA A 105 -10.14 1.23 -16.88
N GLY A 106 -8.88 1.37 -16.45
CA GLY A 106 -7.72 1.07 -17.26
C GLY A 106 -7.50 -0.43 -17.43
N THR A 107 -6.27 -0.88 -17.37
CA THR A 107 -5.93 -2.30 -17.62
C THR A 107 -5.16 -2.86 -16.44
N LEU A 108 -5.44 -4.13 -16.10
CA LEU A 108 -4.62 -4.88 -15.17
C LEU A 108 -3.29 -5.21 -15.88
N SER A 109 -2.30 -4.35 -15.68
CA SER A 109 -0.96 -4.44 -16.26
C SER A 109 -0.03 -5.27 -15.36
N HIS A 110 1.17 -5.59 -15.86
CA HIS A 110 2.16 -6.48 -15.23
C HIS A 110 1.69 -7.93 -15.03
N GLN A 111 2.56 -8.89 -15.39
CA GLN A 111 2.21 -10.31 -15.29
C GLN A 111 1.96 -10.75 -13.83
N GLU A 112 2.62 -10.10 -12.87
CA GLU A 112 2.47 -10.35 -11.44
C GLU A 112 1.08 -9.99 -10.93
N ASN A 113 0.53 -8.81 -11.29
CA ASN A 113 -0.82 -8.40 -10.86
C ASN A 113 -1.89 -9.26 -11.54
N ILE A 114 -1.67 -9.61 -12.82
CA ILE A 114 -2.54 -10.56 -13.54
C ILE A 114 -2.54 -11.92 -12.84
N ALA A 115 -1.36 -12.43 -12.46
CA ALA A 115 -1.24 -13.68 -11.74
C ALA A 115 -1.93 -13.60 -10.36
N LEU A 116 -1.75 -12.50 -9.63
CA LEU A 116 -2.40 -12.25 -8.34
C LEU A 116 -3.92 -12.43 -8.46
N VAL A 117 -4.58 -11.71 -9.37
CA VAL A 117 -6.03 -11.79 -9.58
C VAL A 117 -6.45 -13.19 -10.03
N LYS A 118 -5.75 -13.79 -10.99
CA LYS A 118 -6.10 -15.11 -11.53
C LYS A 118 -5.96 -16.24 -10.51
N LEU A 119 -4.88 -16.25 -9.73
CA LEU A 119 -4.59 -17.31 -8.77
C LEU A 119 -5.45 -17.21 -7.52
N THR A 120 -5.81 -16.00 -7.11
CA THR A 120 -6.63 -15.78 -5.91
C THR A 120 -8.13 -15.77 -6.18
N GLY A 121 -8.55 -15.58 -7.43
CA GLY A 121 -9.96 -15.38 -7.77
C GLY A 121 -10.51 -14.05 -7.28
N LEU A 122 -9.64 -13.04 -7.09
CA LEU A 122 -10.02 -11.72 -6.60
C LEU A 122 -11.13 -11.12 -7.49
N PRO A 123 -12.27 -10.69 -6.93
CA PRO A 123 -13.48 -10.34 -7.67
C PRO A 123 -13.45 -8.92 -8.28
N THR A 124 -12.38 -8.54 -8.98
CA THR A 124 -12.31 -7.24 -9.69
C THR A 124 -12.92 -7.30 -11.09
N LYS A 125 -13.52 -6.18 -11.50
CA LYS A 125 -14.14 -6.03 -12.82
C LYS A 125 -13.58 -4.80 -13.52
N ARG A 126 -13.23 -4.96 -14.80
CA ARG A 126 -12.89 -3.82 -15.65
C ARG A 126 -14.16 -3.16 -16.17
N TRP A 127 -14.33 -1.88 -15.92
CA TRP A 127 -15.42 -1.05 -16.43
C TRP A 127 -14.86 0.06 -17.30
N SER A 128 -15.07 0.02 -18.62
CA SER A 128 -14.70 1.17 -19.46
C SER A 128 -15.67 2.33 -19.24
N VAL A 129 -15.26 3.55 -19.62
CA VAL A 129 -16.13 4.74 -19.60
C VAL A 129 -17.44 4.49 -20.35
N GLU A 130 -17.38 3.86 -21.52
CA GLU A 130 -18.56 3.55 -22.33
C GLU A 130 -19.45 2.50 -21.66
N THR A 131 -18.84 1.45 -21.10
CA THR A 131 -19.62 0.39 -20.43
C THR A 131 -20.31 0.94 -19.19
N THR A 132 -19.63 1.80 -18.42
CA THR A 132 -20.15 2.40 -17.18
C THR A 132 -21.35 3.30 -17.46
N LYS A 133 -21.31 4.11 -18.53
CA LYS A 133 -22.43 4.97 -18.93
C LYS A 133 -23.71 4.20 -19.29
N ASN A 134 -23.56 2.95 -19.71
CA ASN A 134 -24.67 2.08 -20.08
C ASN A 134 -25.12 1.15 -18.95
N GLN A 135 -24.48 1.20 -17.77
CA GLN A 135 -24.89 0.43 -16.61
C GLN A 135 -25.91 1.17 -15.76
N ASP A 136 -26.78 0.41 -15.09
CA ASP A 136 -27.66 0.96 -14.08
C ASP A 136 -26.87 1.21 -12.79
N LEU A 137 -26.49 2.47 -12.59
CA LEU A 137 -25.76 2.91 -11.40
C LEU A 137 -26.68 3.19 -10.20
N SER A 138 -28.01 3.21 -10.40
CA SER A 138 -28.97 3.49 -9.31
C SER A 138 -29.01 2.40 -8.25
N VAL A 139 -28.48 1.21 -8.58
CA VAL A 139 -28.35 0.09 -7.64
C VAL A 139 -27.36 0.36 -6.52
N TYR A 140 -26.46 1.35 -6.66
CA TYR A 140 -25.44 1.67 -5.66
C TYR A 140 -25.89 2.80 -4.74
N GLN A 141 -25.79 2.58 -3.42
CA GLN A 141 -26.12 3.58 -2.39
C GLN A 141 -24.89 4.38 -1.97
N GLY A 142 -23.70 4.00 -2.43
CA GLY A 142 -22.47 4.73 -2.14
C GLY A 142 -21.28 4.19 -2.92
N TYR A 143 -20.20 4.97 -2.95
CA TYR A 143 -18.92 4.53 -3.48
C TYR A 143 -17.78 4.75 -2.49
N VAL A 144 -16.73 3.94 -2.64
CA VAL A 144 -15.52 3.96 -1.82
C VAL A 144 -14.31 4.07 -2.74
N LEU A 145 -13.36 4.92 -2.38
CA LEU A 145 -12.09 5.03 -3.06
C LEU A 145 -11.01 4.30 -2.27
N ILE A 146 -10.31 3.38 -2.93
CA ILE A 146 -9.20 2.60 -2.34
C ILE A 146 -7.93 2.91 -3.10
N ASP A 147 -6.87 3.23 -2.36
CA ASP A 147 -5.54 3.57 -2.90
C ASP A 147 -5.58 4.70 -3.95
N ASN A 148 -6.58 5.58 -3.83
CA ASN A 148 -6.69 6.76 -4.67
C ASN A 148 -7.54 7.84 -4.01
N GLN A 149 -7.28 9.08 -4.41
CA GLN A 149 -8.07 10.26 -4.02
C GLN A 149 -8.93 10.75 -5.20
N GLY A 150 -9.38 9.86 -6.08
CA GLY A 150 -10.30 10.22 -7.16
C GLY A 150 -9.68 10.90 -8.39
N THR A 151 -8.37 11.16 -8.38
CA THR A 151 -7.65 11.81 -9.50
C THR A 151 -7.10 10.82 -10.53
N THR A 152 -6.98 9.54 -10.16
CA THR A 152 -6.31 8.50 -10.95
C THR A 152 -7.28 7.49 -11.58
N THR A 153 -8.57 7.83 -11.61
CA THR A 153 -9.63 6.98 -12.17
C THR A 153 -10.52 7.76 -13.14
N GLN A 154 -10.82 7.15 -14.29
CA GLN A 154 -11.76 7.72 -15.26
C GLN A 154 -13.23 7.52 -14.88
N LEU A 155 -13.52 6.73 -13.85
CA LEU A 155 -14.90 6.39 -13.46
C LEU A 155 -15.55 7.48 -12.60
N LEU A 156 -14.76 8.26 -11.86
CA LEU A 156 -15.29 9.19 -10.87
C LEU A 156 -16.28 10.22 -11.45
N PRO A 157 -16.02 10.89 -12.60
CA PRO A 157 -16.98 11.84 -13.16
C PRO A 157 -18.36 11.21 -13.44
N ILE A 158 -18.40 9.95 -13.87
CA ILE A 158 -19.65 9.24 -14.19
C ILE A 158 -20.41 8.91 -12.90
N VAL A 159 -19.70 8.47 -11.87
CA VAL A 159 -20.26 8.13 -10.56
C VAL A 159 -20.80 9.38 -9.85
N THR A 160 -20.08 10.50 -9.96
CA THR A 160 -20.52 11.80 -9.44
C THR A 160 -21.74 12.33 -10.22
N GLU A 161 -21.76 12.23 -11.55
CA GLU A 161 -22.91 12.61 -12.38
C GLU A 161 -24.17 11.78 -12.04
N ALA A 162 -23.98 10.50 -11.66
CA ALA A 162 -25.03 9.63 -11.18
C ALA A 162 -25.51 9.93 -9.74
N ASN A 163 -24.93 10.93 -9.06
CA ASN A 163 -25.23 11.31 -7.67
C ASN A 163 -25.06 10.17 -6.65
N ILE A 164 -24.14 9.24 -6.88
CA ILE A 164 -23.80 8.23 -5.89
C ILE A 164 -22.93 8.91 -4.80
N PRO A 165 -23.26 8.81 -3.51
CA PRO A 165 -22.53 9.51 -2.46
C PRO A 165 -21.18 8.83 -2.14
N LEU A 166 -20.18 9.64 -1.80
CA LEU A 166 -18.90 9.15 -1.29
C LEU A 166 -19.07 8.66 0.15
N ILE A 167 -18.69 7.41 0.42
CA ILE A 167 -18.77 6.80 1.75
C ILE A 167 -17.45 6.91 2.49
N ALA A 168 -16.35 6.54 1.83
CA ALA A 168 -15.03 6.49 2.43
C ALA A 168 -13.91 6.63 1.39
N ILE A 169 -12.77 7.14 1.85
CA ILE A 169 -11.51 7.16 1.13
C ILE A 169 -10.46 6.48 2.00
N PHE A 170 -9.78 5.49 1.45
CA PHE A 170 -8.64 4.84 2.07
C PHE A 170 -7.43 5.06 1.19
N ASP A 171 -6.46 5.81 1.70
CA ASP A 171 -5.27 6.15 0.95
C ASP A 171 -4.10 6.37 1.91
N HIS A 172 -2.90 6.09 1.40
CA HIS A 172 -1.64 6.22 2.12
C HIS A 172 -0.68 7.24 1.46
N HIS A 173 -1.07 7.82 0.31
CA HIS A 173 -0.33 8.90 -0.32
C HIS A 173 -0.49 10.23 0.42
N SER A 174 0.48 11.13 0.25
CA SER A 174 0.33 12.53 0.68
C SER A 174 -0.85 13.17 -0.04
N SER A 175 -1.68 13.93 0.69
CA SER A 175 -2.86 14.61 0.14
C SER A 175 -2.54 15.42 -1.12
N GLN A 176 -3.24 15.15 -2.23
CA GLN A 176 -3.04 15.82 -3.52
C GLN A 176 -3.90 17.10 -3.68
N GLY A 177 -4.44 17.63 -2.58
CA GLY A 177 -5.39 18.74 -2.56
C GLY A 177 -6.73 18.30 -1.96
N GLU A 178 -7.57 19.26 -1.57
CA GLU A 178 -8.90 18.94 -1.04
C GLU A 178 -9.82 18.47 -2.15
N LEU A 179 -10.36 17.25 -2.00
CA LEU A 179 -11.57 16.83 -2.70
C LEU A 179 -12.72 17.68 -2.16
N LYS A 180 -13.29 18.54 -3.03
CA LYS A 180 -14.45 19.38 -2.72
C LYS A 180 -15.75 18.62 -2.89
#